data_AF-A0A7X6U575-F1
#
_entry.id   AF-A0A7X6U575-F1
#
_cell.length_a   1.000
_cell.length_b   1.000
_cell.length_c   1.000
_cell.angle_alpha   90.00
_cell.angle_beta   90.00
_cell.angle_gamma   90.00
#
_symmetry.space_group_name_H-M   'P 1'
#
loop_
_entity.id
_entity.type
_entity.pdbx_description
1 polymer ?
#
loop_
_entity_poly.entity_id
_entity_poly.type
_entity_poly.pdbx_seq_one_letter_code
_entity_poly.pdbx_strand_id
1 'polypeptide(L)'
;MKCNRCGTENPKGKTVCKKCGAFLYSANPNNRVPLTKEQKRERRKSLFKGSALGCLWSVLIIVGMFIVLGIISYLLVRFVIPEDYFADVTIETSGSVTPGATSLPSSSN
;
A
#
# COMPACT_ATOMS: atom_id res chain seq x y z
N MET A 1 -34.12 7.38 33.72
CA MET A 1 -32.98 6.51 34.06
C MET A 1 -31.86 7.35 34.63
N LYS A 2 -31.22 6.86 35.69
CA LYS A 2 -30.16 7.57 36.40
C LYS A 2 -28.83 7.39 35.67
N CYS A 3 -28.06 8.46 35.54
CA CYS A 3 -26.73 8.40 34.92
C CYS A 3 -25.73 7.74 35.89
N ASN A 4 -25.02 6.71 35.43
CA ASN A 4 -24.01 6.00 36.23
C ASN A 4 -22.76 6.83 36.54
N ARG A 5 -22.52 7.93 35.80
CA ARG A 5 -21.33 8.80 35.96
C ARG A 5 -21.58 9.96 36.91
N CYS A 6 -22.68 10.68 36.75
CA CYS A 6 -22.95 11.92 37.49
C CYS A 6 -24.23 11.89 38.34
N GLY A 7 -24.94 10.76 38.37
CA GLY A 7 -26.15 10.57 39.18
C GLY A 7 -27.40 11.32 38.68
N THR A 8 -27.31 12.09 37.60
CA THR A 8 -28.45 12.87 37.08
C THR A 8 -29.56 11.99 36.56
N GLU A 9 -30.80 12.34 36.91
CA GLU A 9 -31.99 11.64 36.42
C GLU A 9 -32.35 12.15 35.02
N ASN A 10 -32.31 11.25 34.04
CA ASN A 10 -32.62 11.58 32.64
C ASN A 10 -33.97 10.95 32.24
N PRO A 11 -34.76 11.60 31.37
CA PRO A 11 -36.01 11.02 30.88
C PRO A 11 -35.79 9.69 30.15
N LYS A 12 -36.80 8.81 30.16
CA LYS A 12 -36.74 7.50 29.50
C LYS A 12 -36.53 7.67 27.98
N GLY A 13 -35.68 6.84 27.37
CA GLY A 13 -35.38 6.87 25.93
C GLY A 13 -34.16 7.70 25.51
N LYS A 14 -33.46 8.38 26.44
CA LYS A 14 -32.20 9.08 26.10
C LYS A 14 -31.00 8.15 26.16
N THR A 15 -30.14 8.27 25.15
CA THR A 15 -28.88 7.53 25.02
C THR A 15 -27.70 8.25 25.68
N VAL A 16 -27.77 9.58 25.81
CA VAL A 16 -26.70 10.45 26.32
C VAL A 16 -27.21 11.36 27.44
N CYS A 17 -26.39 11.54 28.48
CA CYS A 17 -26.75 12.29 29.66
C CYS A 17 -26.76 13.78 29.37
N LYS A 18 -27.86 14.45 29.74
CA LYS A 18 -28.00 15.90 29.54
C LYS A 18 -26.99 16.75 30.33
N LYS A 19 -26.50 16.24 31.46
CA LYS A 19 -25.61 17.01 32.36
C LYS A 19 -24.13 16.79 32.07
N CYS A 20 -23.69 15.54 31.90
CA CYS A 20 -22.28 15.20 31.77
C CYS A 20 -21.88 14.61 30.41
N GLY A 21 -22.83 14.43 29.48
CA GLY A 21 -22.54 13.87 28.15
C GLY A 21 -22.20 12.37 28.13
N ALA A 22 -22.24 11.66 29.26
CA ALA A 22 -21.96 10.23 29.29
C ALA A 22 -23.08 9.41 28.64
N PHE A 23 -22.72 8.31 27.96
CA PHE A 23 -23.69 7.32 27.49
C PHE A 23 -24.41 6.67 28.67
N LEU A 24 -25.73 6.60 28.57
CA LEU A 24 -26.59 6.02 29.59
C LEU A 24 -26.71 4.50 29.48
N TYR A 25 -26.41 3.95 28.31
CA TYR A 25 -26.21 2.52 28.14
C TYR A 25 -24.74 2.19 28.34
N SER A 26 -24.46 1.18 29.15
CA SER A 26 -23.16 0.50 29.09
C SER A 26 -23.22 -0.49 27.93
N ALA A 27 -22.23 -0.46 27.04
CA ALA A 27 -22.02 -1.57 26.12
C ALA A 27 -21.78 -2.82 26.97
N ASN A 28 -22.79 -3.69 27.09
CA ASN A 28 -22.67 -4.90 27.89
C ASN A 28 -21.70 -5.85 27.15
N PRO A 29 -20.46 -6.04 27.63
CA PRO A 29 -19.51 -6.91 26.95
C PRO A 29 -19.97 -8.38 27.00
N ASN A 30 -20.85 -8.73 27.95
CA ASN A 30 -21.44 -10.06 28.09
C ASN A 30 -22.65 -10.30 27.16
N ASN A 31 -23.08 -9.34 26.35
CA ASN A 31 -24.08 -9.58 25.31
C ASN A 31 -23.47 -10.17 24.02
N ARG A 32 -22.30 -10.81 24.13
CA ARG A 32 -21.70 -11.58 23.04
C ARG A 32 -22.22 -13.01 23.15
N VAL A 33 -23.28 -13.31 22.42
CA VAL A 33 -23.73 -14.70 22.26
C VAL A 33 -22.68 -15.49 21.47
N PRO A 34 -22.32 -16.72 21.89
CA PRO A 34 -21.39 -17.55 21.13
C PRO A 34 -22.01 -17.85 19.76
N LEU A 35 -21.27 -17.56 18.68
CA LEU A 35 -21.73 -17.88 17.33
C LEU A 35 -21.96 -19.39 17.20
N THR A 36 -23.06 -19.76 16.56
CA THR A 36 -23.33 -21.16 16.18
C THR A 36 -22.28 -21.65 15.18
N LYS A 37 -22.12 -22.97 15.06
CA LYS A 37 -21.16 -23.58 14.11
C LYS A 37 -21.44 -23.13 12.66
N GLU A 38 -22.71 -22.98 12.30
CA GLU A 38 -23.13 -22.52 10.96
C GLU A 38 -22.73 -21.06 10.69
N GLN A 39 -23.01 -20.15 11.63
CA GLN A 39 -22.62 -18.74 11.51
C GLN A 39 -21.10 -18.56 11.39
N LYS A 40 -20.31 -19.39 12.11
CA LYS A 40 -18.84 -19.40 11.96
C LYS A 40 -18.41 -19.88 10.57
N ARG A 41 -19.12 -20.83 9.95
CA ARG A 41 -18.82 -21.32 8.60
C ARG A 41 -19.14 -20.27 7.54
N GLU A 42 -20.26 -19.57 7.66
CA GLU A 42 -20.63 -18.47 6.75
C GLU A 42 -19.65 -17.30 6.84
N ARG A 43 -19.23 -16.92 8.06
CA ARG A 43 -18.21 -15.89 8.26
C ARG A 43 -16.88 -16.26 7.59
N ARG A 44 -16.48 -17.53 7.61
CA ARG A 44 -15.27 -17.98 6.88
C ARG A 44 -15.47 -17.87 5.37
N LYS A 45 -16.64 -18.27 4.85
CA LYS A 45 -16.95 -18.18 3.41
C LYS A 45 -16.96 -16.74 2.91
N SER A 46 -17.49 -15.79 3.68
CA SER A 46 -17.51 -14.37 3.27
C SER A 46 -16.11 -13.75 3.27
N LEU A 47 -15.24 -14.13 4.21
CA LEU A 47 -13.84 -13.70 4.22
C LEU A 47 -13.07 -14.21 2.99
N PHE A 48 -13.24 -15.48 2.62
CA PHE A 48 -12.57 -16.05 1.45
C PHE A 48 -13.05 -15.46 0.12
N LYS A 49 -14.37 -15.22 -0.02
CA LYS A 49 -14.93 -14.64 -1.25
C LYS A 49 -14.42 -13.23 -1.53
N GLY A 50 -14.30 -12.39 -0.50
CA GLY A 50 -13.78 -11.02 -0.65
C GLY A 50 -12.28 -10.98 -0.98
N SER A 51 -11.49 -11.84 -0.34
CA SER A 51 -10.04 -11.85 -0.50
C SER A 51 -9.58 -12.41 -1.86
N ALA A 52 -10.23 -13.47 -2.36
CA ALA A 52 -9.86 -14.09 -3.63
C ALA A 52 -10.09 -13.15 -4.83
N LEU A 53 -11.23 -12.44 -4.85
CA LEU A 53 -11.56 -11.54 -5.96
C LEU A 53 -10.69 -10.28 -5.95
N GLY A 54 -10.41 -9.71 -4.77
CA GLY A 54 -9.51 -8.56 -4.64
C GLY A 54 -8.07 -8.89 -5.06
N CYS A 55 -7.55 -10.06 -4.68
CA CYS A 55 -6.19 -10.49 -5.06
C CYS A 55 -6.05 -10.62 -6.58
N LEU A 56 -7.01 -11.27 -7.25
CA LEU A 56 -6.96 -11.47 -8.70
C LEU A 56 -6.99 -10.14 -9.46
N TRP A 57 -7.87 -9.22 -9.07
CA TRP A 57 -7.94 -7.90 -9.67
C TRP A 57 -6.68 -7.07 -9.41
N SER A 58 -6.12 -7.16 -8.20
CA SER A 58 -4.85 -6.50 -7.88
C SER A 58 -3.71 -7.00 -8.76
N VAL A 59 -3.60 -8.30 -8.99
CA VAL A 59 -2.56 -8.89 -9.86
C VAL A 59 -2.73 -8.42 -11.31
N LEU A 60 -3.96 -8.40 -11.83
CA LEU A 60 -4.22 -7.93 -13.19
C LEU A 60 -3.83 -6.46 -13.39
N ILE A 61 -4.10 -5.60 -12.40
CA ILE A 61 -3.72 -4.18 -12.44
C ILE A 61 -2.19 -4.05 -12.44
N ILE A 62 -1.49 -4.80 -11.58
CA ILE A 62 -0.02 -4.77 -11.51
C ILE A 62 0.58 -5.21 -12.85
N VAL A 63 0.13 -6.32 -13.42
CA VAL A 63 0.60 -6.82 -14.73
C VAL A 63 0.31 -5.80 -15.83
N GLY A 64 -0.90 -5.24 -15.87
CA GLY A 64 -1.27 -4.20 -16.82
C GLY A 64 -0.37 -2.96 -16.71
N MET A 65 -0.04 -2.53 -15.49
CA MET A 65 0.84 -1.39 -15.24
C MET A 65 2.26 -1.63 -15.76
N PHE A 66 2.83 -2.82 -15.55
CA PHE A 66 4.13 -3.19 -16.11
C PHE A 66 4.13 -3.23 -17.63
N ILE A 67 3.07 -3.75 -18.25
CA ILE A 67 2.93 -3.77 -19.71
C ILE A 67 2.89 -2.33 -20.24
N VAL A 68 2.11 -1.45 -19.62
CA VAL A 68 2.01 -0.04 -20.03
C VAL A 68 3.36 0.67 -19.90
N LEU A 69 4.06 0.50 -18.76
CA LEU A 69 5.40 1.06 -18.60
C LEU A 69 6.39 0.50 -19.63
N GLY A 70 6.33 -0.79 -19.93
CA GLY A 70 7.17 -1.43 -20.94
C GLY A 70 6.93 -0.87 -22.34
N ILE A 71 5.66 -0.64 -22.72
CA ILE A 71 5.30 -0.02 -24.00
C ILE A 71 5.82 1.42 -24.05
N ILE A 72 5.61 2.22 -22.99
CA ILE A 72 6.11 3.59 -22.93
C ILE A 72 7.64 3.60 -23.05
N SER A 73 8.33 2.76 -22.29
CA SER A 73 9.78 2.61 -22.37
C SER A 73 10.24 2.22 -23.77
N TYR A 74 9.54 1.28 -24.41
CA TYR A 74 9.85 0.85 -25.78
C TYR A 74 9.67 1.98 -26.79
N LEU A 75 8.57 2.72 -26.71
CA LEU A 75 8.30 3.86 -27.58
C LEU A 75 9.33 4.98 -27.37
N LEU A 76 9.72 5.28 -26.13
CA LEU A 76 10.76 6.26 -25.85
C LEU A 76 12.10 5.85 -26.45
N VAL A 77 12.55 4.61 -26.25
CA VAL A 77 13.80 4.12 -26.85
C VAL A 77 13.73 4.15 -28.37
N ARG A 78 12.61 3.73 -28.95
CA ARG A 78 12.49 3.55 -30.39
C ARG A 78 12.26 4.84 -31.18
N PHE A 79 11.60 5.83 -30.57
CA PHE A 79 11.21 7.08 -31.23
C PHE A 79 11.93 8.33 -30.70
N VAL A 80 12.42 8.33 -29.45
CA VAL A 80 12.97 9.54 -28.80
C VAL A 80 14.49 9.53 -28.66
N ILE A 81 15.16 8.36 -28.67
CA ILE A 81 16.62 8.29 -28.56
C ILE A 81 17.25 8.25 -29.96
N PRO A 82 17.76 9.37 -30.51
CA PRO A 82 18.69 9.32 -31.64
C PRO A 82 19.99 8.63 -31.20
N GLU A 83 20.62 7.91 -32.13
CA GLU A 83 21.87 7.12 -31.94
C GLU A 83 22.98 7.91 -31.21
N ASP A 84 22.92 9.25 -31.30
CA ASP A 84 23.86 10.21 -30.72
C ASP A 84 23.89 10.20 -29.17
N TYR A 85 22.79 9.82 -28.50
CA TYR A 85 22.73 9.77 -27.03
C TYR A 85 23.52 8.58 -26.43
N PHE A 86 23.69 7.50 -27.19
CA PHE A 86 24.46 6.33 -26.75
C PHE A 86 25.97 6.54 -26.89
N ALA A 87 26.40 7.44 -27.79
CA ALA A 87 27.81 7.78 -27.96
C ALA A 87 28.37 8.53 -26.74
N ASP A 88 27.61 9.46 -26.17
CA ASP A 88 28.07 10.25 -25.01
C ASP A 88 28.16 9.39 -23.73
N VAL A 89 27.21 8.48 -23.49
CA VAL A 89 27.22 7.58 -22.32
C VAL A 89 28.37 6.57 -22.34
N THR A 90 28.75 6.08 -23.52
CA THR A 90 29.84 5.10 -23.67
C THR A 90 31.21 5.75 -23.48
N ILE A 91 31.38 7.02 -23.87
CA ILE A 91 32.60 7.80 -23.63
C ILE A 91 32.77 8.12 -22.14
N GLU A 92 31.71 8.51 -21.42
CA GLU A 92 31.82 8.78 -19.98
C GLU A 92 32.10 7.51 -19.14
N THR A 93 31.54 6.37 -19.54
CA THR A 93 31.74 5.09 -18.82
C THR A 93 33.16 4.54 -19.03
N SER A 94 33.79 4.81 -20.18
CA SER A 94 35.16 4.36 -20.49
C SER A 94 36.26 5.27 -19.93
N GLY A 95 35.93 6.50 -19.50
CA GLY A 95 36.90 7.45 -18.93
C GLY A 95 37.19 7.30 -17.43
N SER A 96 36.49 6.45 -16.68
CA SER A 96 36.56 6.45 -15.20
C SER A 96 37.27 5.24 -14.54
N VAL A 97 37.94 4.37 -15.31
CA VAL A 97 38.71 3.24 -14.72
C VAL A 97 40.18 3.27 -15.13
N THR A 98 40.98 4.18 -14.55
CA THR A 98 42.29 3.85 -13.95
C THR A 98 42.87 5.03 -13.16
N PRO A 99 42.85 5.02 -11.81
CA PRO A 99 43.72 5.87 -11.02
C PRO A 99 45.06 5.15 -10.84
N GLY A 100 46.08 5.61 -11.56
CA GLY A 100 47.48 5.26 -11.28
C GLY A 100 48.13 4.29 -12.27
N ALA A 101 48.77 4.85 -13.29
CA ALA A 101 49.96 4.25 -13.88
C ALA A 101 50.90 5.38 -14.30
N THR A 102 52.01 5.44 -13.56
CA THR A 102 53.10 6.40 -13.63
C THR A 102 53.71 6.48 -15.03
N SER A 103 53.96 7.71 -15.48
CA SER A 103 54.69 8.08 -16.68
C SER A 103 56.12 7.52 -16.71
N LEU A 104 56.54 6.98 -17.86
CA LEU A 104 57.94 7.08 -18.33
C LEU A 104 57.96 7.23 -19.85
N PRO A 105 58.73 8.18 -20.42
CA PRO A 105 58.93 8.29 -21.85
C PRO A 105 60.13 7.43 -22.26
N SER A 106 59.97 6.53 -23.24
CA SER A 106 61.09 5.87 -23.90
C SER A 106 61.18 6.29 -25.35
N SER A 107 62.31 6.92 -25.63
CA SER A 107 62.77 7.56 -26.85
C SER A 107 62.89 6.62 -28.06
N SER A 108 62.77 7.23 -29.23
CA SER A 108 63.02 6.71 -30.56
C SER A 108 64.42 6.11 -30.75
N ASN A 109 64.50 5.04 -31.54
CA ASN A 109 65.36 4.92 -32.73
C ASN A 109 64.87 3.77 -33.62
#